data_AF-A0A7C8B5A3-F1
#
_entry.id   AF-A0A7C8B5A3-F1
#
_cell.length_a   1.000
_cell.length_b   1.000
_cell.length_c   1.000
_cell.angle_alpha   90.00
_cell.angle_beta   90.00
_cell.angle_gamma   90.00
#
_symmetry.space_group_name_H-M   'P 1'
#
loop_
_entity.id
_entity.type
_entity.pdbx_description
1 polymer ?
#
loop_
_entity_poly.entity_id
_entity_poly.type
_entity_poly.pdbx_seq_one_letter_code
_entity_poly.pdbx_strand_id
1 'polypeptide(L)'
;MKKMTVLIAAALALSAPVVLLAAEHDHSGHGGTTHDMGHGGHQGDVAHEEVVDGVKATFRVMSMKEHMKAIKMEIPKGIKETHHIAVEFKDAKSGKALTEGDVKVKIQNPDKSDLTKDLEGMQGHFGADFDLSKKGKYGVMSKFQLKDGKVRQSKFWYTVK
;
A
#
# COMPACT_ATOMS: atom_id res chain seq x y z
N MET A 1 -13.56 56.61 -0.13
CA MET A 1 -12.62 57.37 -1.00
C MET A 1 -11.33 56.56 -1.10
N LYS A 2 -11.26 55.55 -1.97
CA LYS A 2 -10.89 55.60 -3.40
C LYS A 2 -9.45 56.13 -3.59
N LYS A 3 -8.50 55.20 -3.65
CA LYS A 3 -7.21 55.37 -4.34
C LYS A 3 -6.89 54.04 -5.05
N MET A 4 -7.44 53.91 -6.26
CA MET A 4 -7.00 52.95 -7.27
C MET A 4 -5.82 53.61 -8.00
N THR A 5 -4.69 52.93 -8.11
CA THR A 5 -3.76 53.15 -9.23
C THR A 5 -3.12 51.82 -9.64
N VAL A 6 -3.24 51.57 -10.94
CA VAL A 6 -2.85 50.43 -11.77
C VAL A 6 -1.37 50.56 -12.20
N LEU A 7 -0.73 49.45 -12.64
CA LEU A 7 0.24 49.31 -13.77
C LEU A 7 0.85 47.88 -13.73
N ILE A 8 0.35 46.89 -14.48
CA ILE A 8 0.70 46.47 -15.87
C ILE A 8 2.20 46.20 -16.09
N ALA A 9 2.56 44.91 -16.20
CA ALA A 9 3.47 44.35 -17.21
C ALA A 9 3.47 42.81 -17.12
N ALA A 10 2.49 42.15 -17.74
CA ALA A 10 2.54 40.70 -17.97
C ALA A 10 3.21 40.45 -19.32
N ALA A 11 4.48 40.07 -19.29
CA ALA A 11 5.20 39.61 -20.47
C ALA A 11 4.71 38.21 -20.85
N LEU A 12 3.95 38.12 -21.93
CA LEU A 12 3.67 36.89 -22.66
C LEU A 12 4.94 36.48 -23.41
N ALA A 13 5.61 35.42 -22.94
CA ALA A 13 6.60 34.71 -23.73
C ALA A 13 5.97 33.39 -24.22
N LEU A 14 5.59 33.37 -25.50
CA LEU A 14 5.30 32.15 -26.25
C LEU A 14 6.61 31.38 -26.49
N SER A 15 6.63 30.09 -26.17
CA SER A 15 7.46 29.11 -26.89
C SER A 15 6.81 27.72 -26.82
N ALA A 16 6.94 27.00 -27.93
CA ALA A 16 6.00 26.05 -28.52
C ALA A 16 5.85 24.68 -27.81
N PRO A 17 4.76 23.93 -28.10
CA PRO A 17 4.66 22.53 -27.72
C PRO A 17 5.57 21.69 -28.62
N VAL A 18 6.54 20.99 -28.04
CA VAL A 18 7.25 19.91 -28.74
C VAL A 18 6.29 18.72 -28.80
N VAL A 19 5.68 18.53 -29.95
CA VAL A 19 4.99 17.29 -30.32
C VAL A 19 6.08 16.29 -30.69
N LEU A 20 6.32 15.29 -29.84
CA LEU A 20 7.09 14.11 -30.21
C LEU A 20 6.09 13.04 -30.68
N LEU A 21 6.16 12.71 -31.97
CA LEU A 21 5.41 11.60 -32.57
C LEU A 21 5.87 10.26 -31.99
N ALA A 22 4.91 9.35 -31.88
CA ALA A 22 5.04 7.99 -31.40
C ALA A 22 6.12 7.19 -32.16
N ALA A 23 6.96 6.49 -31.38
CA ALA A 23 7.59 5.25 -31.81
C ALA A 23 6.86 4.11 -31.09
N GLU A 24 5.93 3.50 -31.80
CA GLU A 24 5.42 2.17 -31.52
C GLU A 24 6.58 1.17 -31.66
N HIS A 25 6.96 0.55 -30.54
CA HIS A 25 7.86 -0.60 -30.55
C HIS A 25 7.24 -1.68 -29.67
N ASP A 26 6.54 -2.57 -30.36
CA ASP A 26 6.06 -3.84 -29.85
C ASP A 26 7.27 -4.72 -29.55
N HIS A 27 7.66 -4.83 -28.28
CA HIS A 27 8.52 -5.90 -27.80
C HIS A 27 8.25 -6.15 -26.31
N SER A 28 7.49 -7.22 -26.06
CA SER A 28 7.71 -8.19 -25.00
C SER A 28 8.20 -7.63 -23.66
N GLY A 29 7.26 -7.21 -22.81
CA GLY A 29 7.50 -6.87 -21.42
C GLY A 29 7.97 -8.07 -20.59
N HIS A 30 9.28 -8.29 -20.56
CA HIS A 30 10.00 -9.08 -19.57
C HIS A 30 11.26 -8.30 -19.17
N GLY A 31 11.30 -7.79 -17.94
CA GLY A 31 12.54 -7.31 -17.35
C GLY A 31 12.38 -6.06 -16.48
N GLY A 32 12.42 -6.26 -15.17
CA GLY A 32 12.50 -5.15 -14.22
C GLY A 32 12.40 -5.54 -12.75
N THR A 33 12.65 -6.81 -12.39
CA THR A 33 12.88 -7.17 -10.99
C THR A 33 14.23 -6.61 -10.58
N THR A 34 14.22 -5.46 -9.92
CA THR A 34 15.32 -5.07 -9.05
C THR A 34 15.43 -6.14 -7.97
N HIS A 35 16.35 -7.08 -8.17
CA HIS A 35 16.73 -8.06 -7.17
C HIS A 35 17.47 -7.33 -6.06
N ASP A 36 16.71 -6.84 -5.08
CA ASP A 36 17.23 -6.51 -3.77
C ASP A 36 17.57 -7.84 -3.07
N MET A 37 18.86 -8.15 -2.98
CA MET A 37 19.39 -9.29 -2.23
C MET A 37 19.30 -8.98 -0.73
N GLY A 38 18.07 -8.95 -0.20
CA GLY A 38 17.77 -8.84 1.22
C GLY A 38 17.04 -10.10 1.68
N HIS A 39 17.59 -10.80 2.67
CA HIS A 39 16.97 -11.96 3.31
C HIS A 39 15.49 -11.71 3.64
N GLY A 40 14.57 -12.31 2.88
CA GLY A 40 13.13 -12.12 3.08
C GLY A 40 12.33 -13.24 2.45
N GLY A 41 11.90 -14.20 3.27
CA GLY A 41 10.99 -15.26 2.85
C GLY A 41 9.76 -14.67 2.15
N HIS A 42 9.26 -15.37 1.12
CA HIS A 42 8.11 -15.02 0.27
C HIS A 42 7.08 -14.10 0.94
N GLN A 43 7.29 -12.78 0.83
CA GLN A 43 6.28 -11.77 1.14
C GLN A 43 5.33 -11.77 -0.07
N GLY A 44 4.07 -12.19 0.12
CA GLY A 44 3.11 -12.30 -0.99
C GLY A 44 2.87 -10.98 -1.73
N ASP A 45 2.01 -11.04 -2.76
CA ASP A 45 1.85 -9.96 -3.71
C ASP A 45 1.41 -8.63 -3.07
N VAL A 46 1.88 -7.52 -3.66
CA VAL A 46 1.46 -6.18 -3.26
C VAL A 46 0.00 -5.99 -3.63
N ALA A 47 -0.85 -5.84 -2.61
CA ALA A 47 -2.28 -5.63 -2.77
C ALA A 47 -2.62 -4.15 -3.00
N HIS A 48 -1.84 -3.24 -2.41
CA HIS A 48 -2.00 -1.80 -2.56
C HIS A 48 -0.72 -1.07 -2.17
N GLU A 49 -0.43 0.04 -2.82
CA GLU A 49 0.68 0.91 -2.49
C GLU A 49 0.25 2.37 -2.68
N GLU A 50 0.55 3.23 -1.72
CA GLU A 50 0.32 4.66 -1.84
C GLU A 50 1.30 5.48 -0.98
N VAL A 51 1.38 6.79 -1.26
CA VAL A 51 2.15 7.74 -0.45
C VAL A 51 1.19 8.71 0.22
N VAL A 52 1.17 8.71 1.55
CA VAL A 52 0.33 9.58 2.38
C VAL A 52 1.22 10.43 3.28
N ASP A 53 1.17 11.75 3.11
CA ASP A 53 1.92 12.71 3.92
C ASP A 53 3.42 12.36 4.06
N GLY A 54 4.05 12.05 2.92
CA GLY A 54 5.47 11.71 2.84
C GLY A 54 5.83 10.31 3.34
N VAL A 55 4.85 9.47 3.67
CA VAL A 55 5.05 8.07 4.05
C VAL A 55 4.52 7.17 2.95
N LYS A 56 5.39 6.33 2.39
CA LYS A 56 5.02 5.25 1.48
C LYS A 56 4.50 4.08 2.29
N ALA A 57 3.24 3.71 2.08
CA ALA A 57 2.59 2.55 2.68
C ALA A 57 2.42 1.46 1.62
N THR A 58 2.95 0.26 1.89
CA THR A 58 2.87 -0.89 0.98
C THR A 58 2.14 -2.03 1.67
N PHE A 59 0.91 -2.31 1.23
CA PHE A 59 0.06 -3.37 1.77
C PHE A 59 0.23 -4.65 0.97
N ARG A 60 0.41 -5.75 1.68
CA ARG A 60 0.48 -7.10 1.13
C ARG A 60 -0.58 -7.96 1.80
N VAL A 61 -1.24 -8.79 1.01
CA VAL A 61 -2.23 -9.75 1.51
C VAL A 61 -1.77 -11.13 1.08
N MET A 62 -1.53 -12.00 2.07
CA MET A 62 -0.97 -13.33 1.85
C MET A 62 -1.99 -14.38 2.26
N SER A 63 -2.34 -15.30 1.38
CA SER A 63 -3.12 -16.47 1.79
C SER A 63 -2.26 -17.38 2.66
N MET A 64 -2.70 -17.66 3.88
CA MET A 64 -2.02 -18.62 4.74
C MET A 64 -1.98 -20.00 4.10
N LYS A 65 -3.02 -20.39 3.37
CA LYS A 65 -3.08 -21.67 2.68
C LYS A 65 -2.01 -21.78 1.60
N GLU A 66 -1.82 -20.73 0.82
CA GLU A 66 -0.81 -20.72 -0.25
C GLU A 66 0.60 -20.67 0.33
N HIS A 67 0.80 -19.84 1.36
CA HIS A 67 2.09 -19.74 2.06
C HIS A 67 2.48 -21.06 2.73
N MET A 68 1.57 -21.67 3.50
CA MET A 68 1.80 -22.96 4.16
C MET A 68 2.03 -24.08 3.16
N LYS A 69 1.28 -24.10 2.04
CA LYS A 69 1.52 -25.05 0.94
C LYS A 69 2.91 -24.87 0.32
N ALA A 70 3.36 -23.63 0.12
CA ALA A 70 4.68 -23.34 -0.45
C ALA A 70 5.82 -23.86 0.45
N ILE A 71 5.66 -23.76 1.77
CA ILE A 71 6.65 -24.23 2.76
C ILE A 71 6.37 -25.67 3.24
N LYS A 72 5.47 -26.39 2.58
CA LYS A 72 5.08 -27.79 2.88
C LYS A 72 4.67 -28.02 4.35
N MET A 73 4.07 -27.02 4.98
CA MET A 73 3.47 -27.13 6.32
C MET A 73 1.95 -27.15 6.22
N GLU A 74 1.31 -27.79 7.19
CA GLU A 74 -0.15 -27.77 7.31
C GLU A 74 -0.59 -26.55 8.13
N ILE A 75 -1.75 -25.98 7.79
CA ILE A 75 -2.36 -24.95 8.64
C ILE A 75 -2.76 -25.62 9.97
N PRO A 76 -2.38 -25.05 11.13
CA PRO A 76 -2.84 -25.54 12.42
C PRO A 76 -4.37 -25.63 12.49
N LYS A 77 -4.90 -26.76 12.97
CA LYS A 77 -6.34 -26.95 13.13
C LYS A 77 -6.89 -25.94 14.13
N GLY A 78 -7.98 -25.26 13.77
CA GLY A 78 -8.67 -24.31 14.65
C GLY A 78 -8.37 -22.83 14.37
N ILE A 79 -7.44 -22.52 13.46
CA ILE A 79 -7.25 -21.14 12.97
C ILE A 79 -8.41 -20.80 12.03
N LYS A 80 -9.10 -19.68 12.30
CA LYS A 80 -10.21 -19.19 11.47
C LYS A 80 -9.74 -18.20 10.42
N GLU A 81 -8.68 -17.46 10.73
CA GLU A 81 -8.03 -16.54 9.85
C GLU A 81 -7.44 -17.27 8.64
N THR A 82 -7.59 -16.66 7.47
CA THR A 82 -7.20 -17.27 6.20
C THR A 82 -6.10 -16.50 5.51
N HIS A 83 -5.91 -15.24 5.89
CA HIS A 83 -4.95 -14.35 5.26
C HIS A 83 -4.19 -13.54 6.30
N HIS A 84 -2.91 -13.32 6.02
CA HIS A 84 -2.09 -12.36 6.74
C HIS A 84 -2.08 -11.04 5.96
N ILE A 85 -2.47 -9.95 6.61
CA ILE A 85 -2.36 -8.60 6.04
C ILE A 85 -1.15 -7.95 6.68
N ALA A 86 -0.16 -7.60 5.85
CA ALA A 86 1.03 -6.88 6.25
C ALA A 86 1.07 -5.50 5.61
N VAL A 87 1.62 -4.52 6.34
CA VAL A 87 1.92 -3.19 5.82
C VAL A 87 3.34 -2.79 6.18
N GLU A 88 4.10 -2.38 5.17
CA GLU A 88 5.40 -1.76 5.33
C GLU A 88 5.26 -0.24 5.17
N PHE A 89 5.89 0.52 6.06
CA PHE A 89 5.99 1.97 5.93
C PHE A 89 7.44 2.39 5.68
N LYS A 90 7.63 3.28 4.72
CA LYS A 90 8.91 3.92 4.41
C LYS A 90 8.75 5.43 4.31
N ASP A 91 9.75 6.17 4.74
CA ASP A 91 9.84 7.59 4.42
C ASP A 91 10.01 7.73 2.90
N ALA A 92 9.10 8.47 2.25
CA ALA A 92 9.03 8.52 0.79
C ALA A 92 10.22 9.24 0.15
N LYS A 93 10.98 10.05 0.91
CA LYS A 93 12.14 10.78 0.42
C LYS A 93 13.43 9.97 0.55
N SER A 94 13.67 9.42 1.73
CA SER A 94 14.90 8.73 2.09
C SER A 94 14.84 7.22 1.88
N GLY A 95 13.64 6.64 1.73
CA GLY A 95 13.43 5.19 1.66
C GLY A 95 13.61 4.48 3.00
N LYS A 96 13.89 5.20 4.10
CA LYS A 96 14.12 4.62 5.42
C LYS A 96 12.85 3.93 5.93
N ALA A 97 12.99 2.70 6.41
CA ALA A 97 11.90 1.96 7.03
C ALA A 97 11.40 2.66 8.31
N LEU A 98 10.08 2.68 8.48
CA LEU A 98 9.36 3.24 9.62
C LEU A 98 8.61 2.10 10.32
N THR A 99 9.25 1.51 11.33
CA THR A 99 8.82 0.23 11.92
C THR A 99 8.21 0.37 13.32
N GLU A 100 7.95 1.60 13.76
CA GLU A 100 7.44 1.89 15.10
C GLU A 100 6.27 2.87 15.02
N GLY A 101 5.19 2.51 15.72
CA GLY A 101 3.92 3.23 15.70
C GLY A 101 2.73 2.34 16.02
N ASP A 102 1.55 2.93 15.99
CA ASP A 102 0.27 2.26 16.15
C ASP A 102 -0.41 2.14 14.79
N VAL A 103 -0.87 0.93 14.44
CA VAL A 103 -1.50 0.68 13.15
C VAL A 103 -2.77 -0.12 13.39
N LYS A 104 -3.89 0.39 12.89
CA LYS A 104 -5.21 -0.22 13.00
C LYS A 104 -5.80 -0.44 11.63
N VAL A 105 -6.28 -1.66 11.37
CA VAL A 105 -6.94 -1.99 10.12
C VAL A 105 -8.38 -2.39 10.38
N LYS A 106 -9.29 -1.75 9.65
CA LYS A 106 -10.69 -2.14 9.52
C LYS A 106 -10.91 -2.79 8.16
N ILE A 107 -11.52 -3.96 8.17
CA ILE A 107 -11.95 -4.71 7.01
C ILE A 107 -13.47 -4.71 6.96
N GLN A 108 -14.02 -4.23 5.84
CA GLN A 108 -15.41 -4.45 5.47
C GLN A 108 -15.50 -5.70 4.59
N ASN A 109 -16.27 -6.69 5.04
CA ASN A 109 -16.53 -7.93 4.33
C ASN A 109 -17.46 -7.71 3.11
N PRO A 110 -17.52 -8.67 2.17
CA PRO A 110 -18.46 -8.63 1.04
C PRO A 110 -19.94 -8.53 1.47
N ASP A 111 -20.28 -9.05 2.64
CA ASP A 111 -21.62 -8.95 3.25
C ASP A 111 -21.86 -7.65 4.04
N LYS A 112 -20.90 -6.71 3.96
CA LYS A 112 -20.87 -5.41 4.66
C LYS A 112 -20.66 -5.48 6.17
N SER A 113 -20.47 -6.65 6.76
CA SER A 113 -20.01 -6.75 8.15
C SER A 113 -18.58 -6.21 8.28
N ASP A 114 -18.25 -5.66 9.43
CA ASP A 114 -16.94 -5.07 9.68
C ASP A 114 -16.17 -5.83 10.75
N LEU A 115 -14.85 -5.93 10.58
CA LEU A 115 -13.90 -6.39 11.58
C LEU A 115 -12.78 -5.38 11.71
N THR A 116 -12.32 -5.09 12.92
CA THR A 116 -11.18 -4.20 13.17
C THR A 116 -10.16 -4.92 14.03
N LYS A 117 -8.88 -4.83 13.66
CA LYS A 117 -7.76 -5.32 14.45
C LYS A 117 -6.64 -4.28 14.46
N ASP A 118 -5.91 -4.22 15.57
CA ASP A 118 -4.61 -3.57 15.61
C ASP A 118 -3.57 -4.52 14.95
N LEU A 119 -2.61 -3.95 14.23
CA LEU A 119 -1.51 -4.70 13.63
C LEU A 119 -0.31 -4.66 14.57
N GLU A 120 0.34 -5.81 14.72
CA GLU A 120 1.52 -5.94 15.56
C GLU A 120 2.78 -5.64 14.73
N GLY A 121 3.70 -4.88 15.31
CA GLY A 121 5.01 -4.64 14.70
C GLY A 121 5.86 -5.91 14.72
N MET A 122 6.25 -6.39 13.54
CA MET A 122 7.04 -7.61 13.36
C MET A 122 8.10 -7.38 12.29
N GLN A 123 9.37 -7.63 12.62
CA GLN A 123 10.49 -7.75 11.68
C GLN A 123 10.39 -6.86 10.41
N GLY A 124 10.31 -5.53 10.59
CA GLY A 124 10.31 -4.55 9.51
C GLY A 124 8.94 -4.12 8.96
N HIS A 125 7.84 -4.72 9.41
CA HIS A 125 6.47 -4.40 8.97
C HIS A 125 5.48 -4.49 10.14
N PHE A 126 4.22 -4.16 9.88
CA PHE A 126 3.12 -4.40 10.82
C PHE A 126 2.17 -5.43 10.20
N GLY A 127 1.69 -6.38 11.00
CA GLY A 127 0.84 -7.44 10.47
C GLY A 127 -0.18 -7.96 11.47
N ALA A 128 -1.26 -8.51 10.93
CA ALA A 128 -2.22 -9.31 11.66
C ALA A 128 -2.98 -10.24 10.72
N ASP A 129 -3.55 -11.26 11.32
CA ASP A 129 -4.29 -12.28 10.61
C ASP A 129 -5.79 -11.93 10.53
N PHE A 130 -6.40 -12.13 9.38
CA PHE A 130 -7.81 -11.85 9.12
C PHE A 130 -8.50 -13.03 8.44
N ASP A 131 -9.78 -13.19 8.73
CA ASP A 131 -10.65 -14.10 7.99
C ASP A 131 -11.18 -13.40 6.72
N LEU A 132 -10.55 -13.69 5.59
CA LEU A 132 -10.99 -13.32 4.24
C LEU A 132 -11.47 -14.56 3.47
N SER A 133 -12.14 -15.51 4.14
CA SER A 133 -12.58 -16.78 3.56
C SER A 133 -13.67 -16.65 2.50
N LYS A 134 -14.45 -15.56 2.53
CA LYS A 134 -15.51 -15.30 1.57
C LYS A 134 -14.92 -14.74 0.28
N LYS A 135 -15.40 -15.21 -0.85
CA LYS A 135 -15.05 -14.60 -2.14
C LYS A 135 -15.74 -13.25 -2.29
N GLY A 136 -15.09 -12.32 -2.98
CA GLY A 136 -15.66 -11.03 -3.31
C GLY A 136 -14.80 -9.85 -2.87
N LYS A 137 -15.45 -8.68 -2.83
CA LYS A 137 -14.80 -7.39 -2.65
C LYS A 137 -14.80 -6.99 -1.17
N TYR A 138 -13.62 -6.68 -0.65
CA TYR A 138 -13.35 -6.26 0.71
C TYR A 138 -12.88 -4.81 0.74
N GLY A 139 -13.44 -4.01 1.64
CA GLY A 139 -12.95 -2.66 1.90
C GLY A 139 -11.87 -2.67 2.96
N VAL A 140 -10.64 -2.28 2.61
CA VAL A 140 -9.53 -2.20 3.55
C VAL A 140 -9.31 -0.74 3.93
N MET A 141 -9.31 -0.46 5.22
CA MET A 141 -9.11 0.88 5.79
C MET A 141 -8.04 0.79 6.88
N SER A 142 -6.87 1.37 6.62
CA SER A 142 -5.78 1.45 7.59
C SER A 142 -5.70 2.85 8.18
N LYS A 143 -5.62 2.96 9.50
CA LYS A 143 -5.31 4.17 10.24
C LYS A 143 -4.01 3.94 11.00
N PHE A 144 -3.04 4.81 10.83
CA PHE A 144 -1.72 4.62 11.42
C PHE A 144 -1.13 5.91 11.96
N GLN A 145 -0.43 5.80 13.07
CA GLN A 145 0.35 6.87 13.68
C GLN A 145 1.77 6.35 13.91
N LEU A 146 2.74 6.90 13.19
CA LEU A 146 4.14 6.52 13.33
C LEU A 146 4.82 7.37 14.40
N LYS A 147 6.12 7.16 14.62
CA LYS A 147 6.95 7.92 15.56
C LYS A 147 6.88 9.45 15.44
N ASP A 148 6.47 9.98 14.28
CA ASP A 148 6.30 11.41 14.09
C ASP A 148 5.01 11.98 14.71
N GLY A 149 4.18 11.13 15.31
CA GLY A 149 2.94 11.51 15.98
C GLY A 149 1.80 11.89 15.05
N LYS A 150 2.01 11.86 13.73
CA LYS A 150 0.97 12.23 12.75
C LYS A 150 0.10 11.03 12.43
N VAL A 151 -1.21 11.20 12.63
CA VAL A 151 -2.23 10.23 12.25
C VAL A 151 -2.50 10.34 10.75
N ARG A 152 -2.38 9.21 10.06
CA ARG A 152 -2.64 9.06 8.62
C ARG A 152 -3.65 7.95 8.40
N GLN A 153 -4.20 7.90 7.18
CA GLN A 153 -5.11 6.84 6.76
C GLN A 153 -4.87 6.45 5.31
N SER A 154 -5.13 5.18 5.03
CA SER A 154 -5.12 4.55 3.71
C SER A 154 -6.42 3.79 3.52
N LYS A 155 -7.00 3.84 2.31
CA LYS A 155 -8.22 3.08 2.00
C LYS A 155 -8.21 2.56 0.57
N PHE A 156 -8.45 1.27 0.42
CA PHE A 156 -8.52 0.61 -0.88
C PHE A 156 -9.49 -0.56 -0.89
N TRP A 157 -9.77 -1.07 -2.08
CA TRP A 157 -10.55 -2.28 -2.28
C TRP A 157 -9.62 -3.44 -2.60
N TYR A 158 -9.85 -4.58 -1.96
CA TYR A 158 -9.16 -5.84 -2.23
C TYR A 158 -10.18 -6.89 -2.67
N THR A 159 -9.86 -7.74 -3.65
CA THR A 159 -10.79 -8.77 -4.13
C THR A 159 -10.19 -10.15 -3.96
N VAL A 160 -10.86 -10.99 -3.16
CA VAL A 160 -10.57 -12.42 -3.04
C VAL A 160 -11.32 -13.16 -4.14
N LYS A 161 -10.58 -13.95 -4.94
CA LYS A 161 -11.10 -14.68 -6.11
C LYS A 161 -11.51 -16.11 -5.79
#